data_AF-A0A085Z694-F1
#
_entry.id   AF-A0A085Z694-F1
#
_cell.length_a   1.000
_cell.length_b   1.000
_cell.length_c   1.000
_cell.angle_alpha   90.00
_cell.angle_beta   90.00
_cell.angle_gamma   90.00
#
_symmetry.space_group_name_H-M   'P 1'
#
loop_
_entity.id
_entity.type
_entity.pdbx_description
1 polymer ?
#
loop_
_entity_poly.entity_id
_entity_poly.type
_entity_poly.pdbx_seq_one_letter_code
_entity_poly.pdbx_strand_id
1 'polypeptide(L)'
;MNKIVLLIITVFTLSCKGQTNIIDLVERCNYTDYNDSDGNTYLKDISNIYPQYVGTWKWFSGNKEMTLVLIKQTKFHYNILITIIKID
;
A
#
# COMPACT_ATOMS: atom_id res chain seq x y z
N MET A 1 22.60 -34.84 0.53
CA MET A 1 22.13 -33.75 1.41
C MET A 1 21.43 -34.39 2.61
N ASN A 2 21.87 -34.12 3.84
CA ASN A 2 21.26 -34.74 5.03
C ASN A 2 19.78 -34.35 5.11
N LYS A 3 18.89 -35.34 5.30
CA LYS A 3 17.42 -35.13 5.36
C LYS A 3 17.02 -34.08 6.41
N ILE A 4 17.83 -33.95 7.47
CA ILE A 4 17.70 -32.95 8.54
C ILE A 4 17.86 -31.52 8.00
N VAL A 5 18.82 -31.29 7.10
CA VAL A 5 19.07 -29.96 6.52
C VAL A 5 17.89 -29.52 5.66
N LEU A 6 17.31 -30.45 4.89
CA LEU A 6 16.11 -30.18 4.09
C LEU A 6 14.92 -29.81 4.99
N LEU A 7 14.73 -30.52 6.09
CA LEU A 7 13.63 -30.28 7.04
C LEU A 7 13.75 -28.90 7.70
N ILE A 8 14.97 -28.50 8.08
CA ILE A 8 15.25 -27.18 8.65
C ILE A 8 14.88 -26.07 7.64
N ILE A 9 15.32 -26.19 6.38
CA ILE A 9 15.02 -25.21 5.34
C ILE A 9 13.49 -25.08 5.14
N THR A 10 12.77 -26.19 5.07
CA THR A 10 11.31 -26.18 4.91
C THR A 10 10.60 -25.44 6.05
N VAL A 11 10.96 -25.70 7.31
CA VAL A 11 10.32 -25.04 8.47
C VAL A 11 10.60 -23.54 8.50
N PHE A 12 11.80 -23.11 8.12
CA PHE A 12 12.13 -21.68 8.03
C PHE A 12 11.36 -20.96 6.92
N THR A 13 11.13 -21.60 5.77
CA THR A 13 10.36 -20.99 4.67
C THR A 13 8.87 -20.83 4.99
N LEU A 14 8.29 -21.70 5.81
CA LEU A 14 6.88 -21.60 6.24
C LEU A 14 6.65 -20.51 7.31
N SER A 15 7.72 -20.04 7.97
CA SER A 15 7.66 -19.03 9.03
C SER A 15 7.72 -17.59 8.52
N CYS A 16 7.87 -17.39 7.21
CA CYS A 16 7.79 -16.06 6.62
C CYS A 16 6.34 -15.57 6.71
N LYS A 17 6.06 -14.65 7.64
CA LYS A 17 4.78 -13.94 7.70
C LYS A 17 4.61 -13.16 6.39
N GLY A 18 3.87 -13.74 5.45
CA GLY A 18 3.37 -12.99 4.28
C GLY A 18 2.59 -11.77 4.77
N GLN A 19 2.49 -10.74 3.93
CA GLN A 19 1.75 -9.51 4.25
C GLN A 19 0.31 -9.87 4.67
N THR A 20 0.04 -9.89 5.97
CA THR A 20 -1.28 -10.22 6.52
C THR A 20 -2.15 -8.97 6.53
N ASN A 21 -3.45 -9.15 6.26
CA ASN A 21 -4.49 -8.13 6.34
C ASN A 21 -4.38 -7.00 5.30
N ILE A 22 -4.50 -7.38 4.02
CA ILE A 22 -4.68 -6.43 2.92
C ILE A 22 -6.18 -6.15 2.80
N ILE A 23 -6.57 -4.88 2.84
CA ILE A 23 -7.94 -4.43 2.65
C ILE A 23 -8.03 -3.78 1.27
N ASP A 24 -9.06 -4.13 0.53
CA ASP A 24 -9.35 -3.45 -0.73
C ASP A 24 -9.87 -2.04 -0.47
N LEU A 25 -9.49 -1.11 -1.33
CA LEU A 25 -9.84 0.29 -1.22
C LEU A 25 -11.37 0.51 -1.19
N VAL A 26 -12.12 -0.31 -1.93
CA VAL A 26 -13.59 -0.24 -2.00
C VAL A 26 -14.23 -0.65 -0.66
N GLU A 27 -13.57 -1.50 0.11
CA GLU A 27 -14.06 -2.01 1.40
C GLU A 27 -13.52 -1.23 2.60
N ARG A 28 -12.71 -0.18 2.36
CA ARG A 28 -12.13 0.69 3.39
C ARG A 28 -13.15 1.16 4.43
N CYS A 29 -14.36 1.51 3.99
CA CYS A 29 -15.44 2.04 4.84
C CYS A 29 -16.20 0.94 5.60
N ASN A 30 -16.09 -0.31 5.17
CA ASN A 30 -16.72 -1.46 5.85
C ASN A 30 -15.85 -2.00 6.99
N TYR A 31 -14.59 -1.56 7.06
CA TYR A 31 -13.63 -1.96 8.08
C TYR A 31 -13.64 -0.96 9.25
N THR A 32 -14.33 -1.30 10.34
CA THR A 32 -14.49 -0.42 11.52
C THR A 32 -13.18 -0.19 12.28
N ASP A 33 -12.29 -1.17 12.27
CA ASP A 33 -11.06 -1.17 13.07
C ASP A 33 -9.82 -0.92 12.21
N TYR A 34 -9.98 -0.26 11.06
CA TYR A 34 -8.83 0.11 10.25
C TYR A 34 -7.98 1.13 11.01
N ASN A 35 -6.72 0.77 11.21
CA ASN A 35 -5.69 1.66 11.71
C ASN A 35 -4.50 1.66 10.74
N ASP A 36 -4.21 2.83 10.14
CA ASP A 36 -3.09 3.02 9.22
C ASP A 36 -1.74 3.18 9.92
N SER A 37 -1.74 3.38 11.24
CA SER A 37 -0.55 3.70 12.03
C SER A 37 0.11 2.46 12.61
N ASP A 38 -0.61 1.33 12.68
CA ASP A 38 -0.16 0.13 13.39
C ASP A 38 0.70 -0.80 12.53
N GLY A 39 0.77 -0.54 11.22
CA GLY A 39 1.48 -1.37 10.25
C GLY A 39 0.91 -2.79 10.06
N ASN A 40 -0.19 -3.12 10.76
CA ASN A 40 -0.86 -4.41 10.71
C ASN A 40 -1.82 -4.56 9.54
N THR A 41 -2.20 -3.44 8.90
CA THR A 41 -3.23 -3.41 7.88
C THR A 41 -2.75 -2.58 6.70
N TYR A 42 -2.94 -3.10 5.48
CA TYR A 42 -2.48 -2.44 4.26
C TYR A 42 -3.65 -2.20 3.32
N LEU A 43 -3.92 -0.92 3.05
CA LEU A 43 -4.89 -0.55 2.03
C LEU A 43 -4.26 -0.70 0.63
N LYS A 44 -4.90 -1.45 -0.26
CA LYS A 44 -4.46 -1.58 -1.66
C LYS A 44 -5.66 -1.43 -2.60
N ASP A 45 -5.39 -0.93 -3.79
CA ASP A 45 -6.36 -0.91 -4.89
C ASP A 45 -6.39 -2.30 -5.55
N ILE A 46 -7.12 -3.25 -4.95
CA ILE A 46 -7.22 -4.64 -5.43
C ILE A 46 -8.26 -4.71 -6.56
N SER A 47 -9.37 -4.01 -6.41
CA SER A 47 -10.43 -3.90 -7.42
C SER A 47 -10.04 -3.03 -8.63
N ASN A 48 -8.84 -2.45 -8.63
CA ASN A 48 -8.28 -1.68 -9.75
C ASN A 48 -9.19 -0.51 -10.17
N ILE A 49 -9.64 0.26 -9.18
CA ILE A 49 -10.53 1.41 -9.36
C ILE A 49 -9.80 2.70 -9.70
N TYR A 50 -8.51 2.85 -9.37
CA TYR A 50 -7.79 4.08 -9.70
C TYR A 50 -7.54 4.35 -11.19
N PRO A 51 -7.28 3.34 -12.05
CA PRO A 51 -7.03 3.58 -13.47
C PRO A 51 -8.14 4.35 -14.19
N GLN A 52 -9.41 4.20 -13.79
CA GLN A 52 -10.53 4.89 -14.43
C GLN A 52 -10.50 6.43 -14.23
N TYR A 53 -9.74 6.91 -13.25
CA TYR A 53 -9.62 8.34 -12.95
C TYR A 53 -8.34 8.96 -13.53
N VAL A 54 -7.39 8.13 -13.98
CA VAL A 54 -6.11 8.60 -14.53
C VAL A 54 -6.36 9.26 -15.88
N GLY A 55 -5.89 10.49 -16.05
CA GLY A 55 -6.05 11.23 -17.30
C GLY A 55 -6.06 12.75 -17.12
N THR A 56 -6.36 13.44 -18.20
CA THR A 56 -6.53 14.90 -18.22
C THR A 56 -8.00 15.24 -18.34
N TRP A 57 -8.52 15.89 -17.30
CA TRP A 57 -9.90 16.34 -17.19
C TRP A 57 -9.95 17.82 -17.51
N LYS A 58 -10.79 18.20 -18.47
CA LYS A 58 -11.04 19.60 -18.81
C LYS A 58 -12.46 19.97 -18.42
N TRP A 59 -12.59 21.04 -17.66
CA TRP A 59 -13.86 21.63 -17.31
C TRP A 59 -13.99 23.00 -17.96
N PHE A 60 -15.18 23.30 -18.47
CA PHE A 60 -15.51 24.59 -19.07
C PHE A 60 -16.78 25.15 -18.43
N SER A 61 -16.79 26.45 -18.17
CA SER A 61 -18.00 27.19 -17.80
C SER A 61 -17.95 28.59 -18.41
N GLY A 62 -18.69 28.75 -19.50
CA GLY A 62 -18.62 29.96 -20.33
C GLY A 62 -17.19 30.18 -20.81
N ASN A 63 -16.58 31.27 -20.33
CA ASN A 63 -15.23 31.69 -20.73
C ASN A 63 -14.14 31.20 -19.76
N LYS A 64 -14.50 30.35 -18.78
CA LYS A 64 -13.57 29.80 -17.80
C LYS A 64 -13.22 28.36 -18.18
N GLU A 65 -11.94 28.03 -18.12
CA GLU A 65 -11.41 26.67 -18.29
C GLU A 65 -10.63 26.26 -17.05
N MET A 66 -10.74 24.99 -16.66
CA MET A 66 -9.88 24.33 -15.69
C MET A 66 -9.38 23.02 -16.28
N THR A 67 -8.07 22.77 -16.19
CA THR A 67 -7.47 21.48 -16.53
C THR A 67 -6.95 20.81 -15.26
N LEU A 68 -7.38 19.56 -15.02
CA LEU A 68 -6.93 18.71 -13.93
C LEU A 68 -6.24 17.48 -14.51
N VAL A 69 -4.99 17.24 -14.14
CA VAL A 69 -4.23 16.07 -14.57
C VAL A 69 -4.08 15.12 -13.38
N LEU A 70 -4.67 13.94 -13.48
CA LEU A 70 -4.58 12.88 -12.48
C LEU A 70 -3.63 11.80 -12.97
N ILE A 71 -2.57 11.55 -12.20
CA ILE A 71 -1.54 10.54 -12.48
C ILE A 71 -1.45 9.53 -11.33
N LYS A 72 -1.20 8.26 -11.67
CA LYS A 72 -0.95 7.23 -10.66
C LYS A 72 0.43 7.45 -10.02
N GLN A 73 0.48 7.44 -8.70
CA GLN A 73 1.72 7.54 -7.92
C GLN A 73 1.90 6.26 -7.10
N THR A 74 3.02 5.58 -7.28
CA THR A 74 3.40 4.43 -6.45
C THR A 74 4.32 4.90 -5.34
N LYS A 75 3.90 4.78 -4.08
CA LYS A 75 4.72 5.08 -2.91
C LYS A 75 5.20 3.78 -2.27
N PHE A 76 6.47 3.76 -1.90
CA PHE A 76 7.06 2.66 -1.15
C PHE A 76 7.25 3.10 0.30
N HIS A 77 6.66 2.36 1.23
CA HIS A 77 6.89 2.58 2.66
C HIS A 77 8.19 1.87 3.05
N TYR A 78 9.28 2.64 3.18
CA TYR A 78 10.51 2.15 3.78
C TYR A 78 10.46 2.44 5.29
N ASN A 79 10.34 1.40 6.12
CA ASN A 79 10.61 1.52 7.55
C ASN A 79 12.12 1.62 7.77
N ILE A 80 12.71 2.78 7.47
CA ILE A 80 14.06 3.10 7.93
C ILE A 80 13.91 3.63 9.35
N LEU A 81 14.50 2.92 10.33
CA LEU A 81 14.75 3.46 11.66
C LEU A 81 15.71 4.64 11.53
N ILE A 82 15.20 5.83 11.23
CA ILE A 82 15.97 7.06 11.37
C ILE A 82 15.88 7.46 12.85
N THR A 83 16.84 7.03 13.64
CA THR A 83 17.10 7.68 14.94
C THR A 83 17.60 9.10 14.63
N ILE A 84 16.73 10.09 14.70
CA ILE A 84 17.14 11.50 14.71
C ILE A 84 17.77 11.74 16.08
N ILE A 85 19.09 11.62 16.17
CA ILE A 85 19.83 12.12 17.33
C ILE A 85 19.82 13.64 17.19
N LYS A 86 18.94 14.30 17.95
CA LYS A 86 19.03 15.74 18.16
C LYS A 86 20.23 15.98 19.07
N ILE A 87 21.30 16.53 18.50
CA ILE A 87 22.41 17.07 19.29
C ILE A 87 22.03 18.53 19.53
N ASP A 88 21.57 18.81 20.74
CA ASP A 88 21.48 20.16 21.30
C ASP A 88 22.87 20.58 21.81
#